data_AF-A0A923J9F8-F1
#
_entry.id   AF-A0A923J9F8-F1
#
_cell.length_a   1.000
_cell.length_b   1.000
_cell.length_c   1.000
_cell.angle_alpha   90.00
_cell.angle_beta   90.00
_cell.angle_gamma   90.00
#
_symmetry.space_group_name_H-M   'P 1'
#
loop_
_entity.id
_entity.type
_entity.pdbx_description
1 polymer ?
#
loop_
_entity_poly.entity_id
_entity_poly.type
_entity_poly.pdbx_seq_one_letter_code
_entity_poly.pdbx_strand_id
1 'polypeptide(L)'
;MSTQIPGSDAQLDALLRRRDTALADVLAADRDRRLALVFAEEAEFWSSLYRRSRSRVAWRGALAAEAWARHNAAIWRERADASARGLDGTDPGGRLEVATWAASGS
;
A
#
# COMPACT_ATOMS: atom_id res chain seq x y z
N MET A 1 0.68 34.91 4.79
CA MET A 1 1.90 34.46 4.08
C MET A 1 1.80 32.96 3.90
N SER A 2 1.39 32.49 2.73
CA SER A 2 1.32 31.06 2.41
C SER A 2 2.72 30.50 2.27
N THR A 3 3.11 29.59 3.16
CA THR A 3 4.29 28.73 3.00
C THR A 3 3.98 27.64 1.97
N GLN A 4 3.75 28.03 0.73
CA GLN A 4 3.66 27.08 -0.37
C GLN A 4 5.10 26.66 -0.69
N ILE A 5 5.42 25.38 -0.52
CA ILE A 5 6.73 24.84 -0.89
C ILE A 5 6.68 24.65 -2.42
N PRO A 6 7.47 25.38 -3.21
CA PRO A 6 7.43 25.23 -4.66
C PRO A 6 7.72 23.76 -5.04
N GLY A 7 6.79 23.13 -5.76
CA GLY A 7 6.90 21.74 -6.22
C GLY A 7 6.38 20.65 -5.27
N SER A 8 6.00 20.96 -4.02
CA SER A 8 5.42 19.94 -3.13
C SER A 8 4.08 19.41 -3.62
N ASP A 9 3.26 20.30 -4.17
CA ASP A 9 1.91 19.98 -4.61
C ASP A 9 1.96 19.07 -5.85
N ALA A 10 2.82 19.41 -6.82
CA ALA A 10 3.04 18.59 -8.01
C ALA A 10 3.64 17.21 -7.68
N GLN A 11 4.55 17.14 -6.69
CA GLN A 11 5.11 15.88 -6.21
C GLN A 11 4.05 15.01 -5.53
N LEU A 12 3.23 15.61 -4.65
CA LEU A 12 2.13 14.91 -3.99
C LEU A 12 1.12 14.41 -5.02
N ASP A 13 0.71 15.24 -5.96
CA ASP A 13 -0.21 14.87 -7.03
C ASP A 13 0.32 13.71 -7.88
N ALA A 14 1.63 13.70 -8.17
CA ALA A 14 2.25 12.60 -8.89
C ALA A 14 2.24 11.30 -8.08
N LEU A 15 2.49 11.36 -6.77
CA LEU A 15 2.40 10.20 -5.86
C LEU A 15 0.97 9.66 -5.78
N LEU A 16 -0.03 10.54 -5.61
CA LEU A 16 -1.43 10.16 -5.53
C LEU A 16 -1.90 9.50 -6.83
N ARG A 17 -1.54 10.06 -7.99
CA ARG A 17 -1.84 9.43 -9.29
C ARG A 17 -1.21 8.05 -9.43
N ARG A 18 0.08 7.90 -9.08
CA ARG A 18 0.76 6.59 -9.11
C ARG A 18 0.08 5.56 -8.21
N ARG A 19 -0.33 5.98 -7.02
CA ARG A 19 -1.06 5.13 -6.07
C ARG A 19 -2.39 4.69 -6.68
N ASP A 20 -3.16 5.63 -7.20
CA ASP A 20 -4.49 5.35 -7.74
C ASP A 20 -4.41 4.46 -8.98
N THR A 21 -3.41 4.66 -9.84
CA THR A 21 -3.10 3.74 -10.96
C THR A 21 -2.77 2.33 -10.45
N ALA A 22 -1.89 2.19 -9.47
CA ALA A 22 -1.55 0.88 -8.91
C ALA A 22 -2.75 0.22 -8.19
N LEU A 23 -3.64 1.00 -7.58
CA LEU A 23 -4.87 0.47 -6.99
C LEU A 23 -5.84 -0.05 -8.06
N ALA A 24 -5.94 0.65 -9.20
CA ALA A 24 -6.80 0.28 -10.33
C ALA A 24 -6.28 -0.95 -11.10
N ASP A 25 -4.95 -1.17 -11.14
CA ASP A 25 -4.29 -2.28 -11.83
C ASP A 25 -4.44 -3.63 -11.07
N VAL A 26 -5.67 -4.07 -10.82
CA VAL A 26 -5.96 -5.24 -9.96
C VAL A 26 -5.30 -6.54 -10.45
N LEU A 27 -5.12 -6.70 -11.77
CA LEU A 27 -4.58 -7.91 -12.38
C LEU A 27 -3.06 -7.90 -12.58
N ALA A 28 -2.38 -6.81 -12.24
CA ALA A 28 -0.95 -6.72 -12.48
C ALA A 28 -0.17 -7.56 -11.46
N ALA A 29 0.72 -8.43 -11.94
CA ALA A 29 1.50 -9.34 -11.11
C ALA A 29 2.42 -8.61 -10.11
N ASP A 30 2.82 -7.38 -10.40
CA ASP A 30 3.70 -6.56 -9.57
C ASP A 30 2.95 -5.51 -8.72
N ARG A 31 1.60 -5.53 -8.74
CA ARG A 31 0.75 -4.52 -8.12
C ARG A 31 1.08 -4.29 -6.65
N ASP A 32 1.18 -5.36 -5.87
CA ASP A 32 1.40 -5.27 -4.43
C ASP A 32 2.78 -4.67 -4.12
N ARG A 33 3.80 -5.02 -4.93
CA ARG A 33 5.13 -4.41 -4.84
C ARG A 33 5.11 -2.93 -5.23
N ARG A 34 4.38 -2.56 -6.27
CA ARG A 34 4.21 -1.14 -6.67
C ARG A 34 3.51 -0.33 -5.59
N LEU A 35 2.44 -0.86 -4.99
CA LEU A 35 1.73 -0.20 -3.89
C LEU A 35 2.63 -0.03 -2.66
N ALA A 36 3.38 -1.08 -2.28
CA ALA A 36 4.35 -1.01 -1.19
C ALA A 36 5.39 0.12 -1.38
N LEU A 37 5.89 0.28 -2.61
CA LEU A 37 6.86 1.33 -2.95
C LEU A 37 6.22 2.72 -2.92
N VAL A 38 5.06 2.89 -3.53
CA VAL A 38 4.37 4.19 -3.58
C VAL A 38 4.00 4.68 -2.18
N PHE A 39 3.48 3.80 -1.32
CA PHE A 39 3.19 4.17 0.08
C PHE A 39 4.44 4.49 0.88
N ALA A 40 5.57 3.83 0.61
CA ALA A 40 6.84 4.17 1.25
C ALA A 40 7.34 5.56 0.82
N GLU A 41 7.23 5.89 -0.48
CA GLU A 41 7.55 7.23 -0.99
C GLU A 41 6.62 8.31 -0.41
N GLU A 42 5.32 8.01 -0.28
CA GLU A 42 4.34 8.90 0.35
C GLU A 42 4.68 9.16 1.82
N ALA A 43 5.11 8.14 2.58
CA ALA A 43 5.58 8.31 3.95
C ALA A 43 6.81 9.24 4.03
N GLU A 44 7.76 9.11 3.11
CA GLU A 44 8.94 10.00 3.07
C GLU A 44 8.58 11.43 2.67
N PHE A 45 7.58 11.63 1.80
CA PHE A 45 7.04 12.95 1.49
C PHE A 45 6.47 13.61 2.74
N TRP A 46 5.60 12.92 3.49
CA TRP A 46 5.01 13.44 4.73
C TRP A 46 6.07 13.68 5.82
N SER A 47 7.06 12.79 5.93
CA SER A 47 8.24 12.95 6.80
C SER A 47 8.98 14.26 6.49
N SER A 48 9.18 14.55 5.21
CA SER A 48 9.84 15.75 4.77
C SER A 48 9.00 17.02 5.01
N LEU A 49 7.67 16.92 4.94
CA LEU A 49 6.75 18.02 5.20
C LEU A 49 6.67 18.34 6.70
N TYR A 50 6.63 17.35 7.60
CA TYR A 50 6.67 17.60 9.04
C TYR A 50 7.96 18.33 9.43
N ARG A 51 9.12 17.93 8.86
CA ARG A 51 10.43 18.52 9.19
C ARG A 51 10.53 19.99 8.81
N ARG A 52 9.81 20.40 7.76
CA ARG A 52 9.88 21.76 7.18
C ARG A 52 8.76 22.68 7.67
N SER A 53 7.67 22.11 8.20
CA SER A 53 6.52 22.89 8.67
C SER A 53 6.79 23.57 10.01
N ARG A 54 6.45 24.86 10.10
CA ARG A 54 6.41 25.62 11.37
C ARG A 54 5.01 25.66 11.99
N SER A 55 4.00 25.07 11.33
CA SER A 55 2.62 25.03 11.82
C SER A 55 2.35 23.74 12.58
N ARG A 56 1.89 23.85 13.85
CA ARG A 56 1.52 22.70 14.69
C ARG A 56 0.40 21.86 14.07
N VAL A 57 -0.54 22.47 13.36
CA VAL A 57 -1.65 21.75 12.71
C VAL A 57 -1.14 20.96 11.52
N ALA A 58 -0.34 21.60 10.66
CA ALA A 58 0.27 20.92 9.52
C ALA A 58 1.23 19.81 9.98
N TRP A 59 1.92 19.99 11.10
CA TRP A 59 2.77 18.96 11.72
C TRP A 59 1.96 17.73 12.15
N ARG A 60 0.82 17.92 12.84
CA ARG A 60 -0.06 16.80 13.23
C ARG A 60 -0.64 16.08 12.01
N GLY A 61 -1.07 16.84 11.00
CA GLY A 61 -1.58 16.28 9.75
C GLY A 61 -0.53 15.45 9.01
N ALA A 62 0.69 15.97 8.89
CA ALA A 62 1.80 15.27 8.26
C ALA A 62 2.16 13.98 9.00
N LEU A 63 2.22 14.00 10.34
CA LEU A 63 2.50 12.79 11.12
C LEU A 63 1.42 11.72 10.99
N ALA A 64 0.14 12.12 10.99
CA ALA A 64 -0.95 11.17 10.80
C ALA A 64 -0.88 10.53 9.40
N ALA A 65 -0.63 11.33 8.37
CA ALA A 65 -0.49 10.85 7.00
C ALA A 65 0.75 9.95 6.81
N GLU A 66 1.88 10.29 7.43
CA GLU A 66 3.09 9.47 7.45
C GLU A 66 2.85 8.11 8.10
N ALA A 67 2.22 8.09 9.28
CA ALA A 67 1.91 6.85 10.00
C ALA A 67 0.97 5.94 9.17
N TRP A 68 -0.06 6.54 8.56
CA TRP A 68 -0.97 5.82 7.68
C TRP A 68 -0.25 5.25 6.45
N ALA A 69 0.60 6.04 5.80
CA ALA A 69 1.36 5.61 4.62
C ALA A 69 2.34 4.48 4.98
N ARG A 70 3.05 4.57 6.13
CA ARG A 70 3.92 3.48 6.61
C ARG A 70 3.17 2.19 6.89
N HIS A 71 2.01 2.29 7.52
CA HIS A 71 1.17 1.12 7.80
C HIS A 71 0.73 0.42 6.51
N ASN A 72 0.27 1.20 5.51
CA ASN A 72 -0.09 0.65 4.21
C ASN A 72 1.11 0.04 3.49
N ALA A 73 2.27 0.71 3.52
CA ALA A 73 3.50 0.18 2.94
C ALA A 73 3.85 -1.20 3.54
N ALA A 74 3.70 -1.38 4.85
CA ALA A 74 3.94 -2.67 5.50
C ALA A 74 2.95 -3.75 5.02
N ILE A 75 1.64 -3.46 5.01
CA ILE A 75 0.62 -4.38 4.51
C ILE A 75 0.92 -4.83 3.07
N TRP A 76 1.22 -3.89 2.18
CA TRP A 76 1.48 -4.23 0.78
C TRP A 76 2.80 -4.97 0.58
N ARG A 77 3.81 -4.76 1.44
CA ARG A 77 5.03 -5.59 1.43
C ARG A 77 4.73 -7.01 1.84
N GLU A 78 3.99 -7.20 2.93
CA GLU A 78 3.59 -8.53 3.39
C GLU A 78 2.81 -9.29 2.31
N ARG A 79 1.91 -8.60 1.60
CA ARG A 79 1.18 -9.17 0.47
C ARG A 79 2.09 -9.50 -0.71
N ALA A 80 2.99 -8.59 -1.09
CA ALA A 80 3.97 -8.84 -2.15
C ALA A 80 4.85 -10.05 -1.83
N ASP A 81 5.27 -10.20 -0.58
CA ASP A 81 6.05 -11.35 -0.10
C ASP A 81 5.21 -12.64 -0.06
N ALA A 82 3.91 -12.55 0.22
CA ALA A 82 2.99 -13.68 0.13
C ALA A 82 2.79 -14.13 -1.32
N SER A 83 2.53 -13.21 -2.25
CA SER A 83 2.41 -13.48 -3.69
C SER A 83 3.69 -14.06 -4.27
N ALA A 84 4.86 -13.54 -3.88
CA ALA A 84 6.16 -14.09 -4.30
C ALA A 84 6.39 -15.53 -3.81
N ARG A 85 5.74 -15.93 -2.71
CA ARG A 85 5.76 -17.29 -2.17
C ARG A 85 4.62 -18.17 -2.68
N GLY A 86 3.72 -17.64 -3.52
CA GLY A 86 2.52 -18.36 -3.99
C GLY A 86 1.47 -18.59 -2.90
N LEU A 87 1.46 -17.75 -1.85
CA LEU A 87 0.58 -17.88 -0.67
C LEU A 87 -0.60 -16.90 -0.69
N ASP A 88 -0.83 -16.19 -1.80
CA ASP A 88 -1.88 -15.17 -1.93
C ASP A 88 -3.29 -15.75 -2.20
N GLY A 89 -3.42 -17.08 -2.18
CA GLY A 89 -4.70 -17.77 -2.37
C GLY A 89 -5.18 -17.82 -3.82
N THR A 90 -4.40 -17.29 -4.76
CA THR A 90 -4.60 -17.46 -6.20
C THR A 90 -3.95 -18.75 -6.68
N ASP A 91 -4.43 -19.88 -6.17
CA ASP A 91 -4.14 -21.19 -6.76
C ASP A 91 -5.14 -21.48 -7.89
N PRO A 92 -4.76 -21.43 -9.18
CA PRO A 92 -5.63 -21.90 -10.26
C PRO A 92 -5.73 -23.44 -10.29
N GLY A 93 -4.91 -24.15 -9.53
CA GLY A 93 -4.78 -25.60 -9.48
C GLY A 93 -5.36 -26.26 -8.23
N GLY A 94 -6.07 -25.50 -7.39
CA GLY A 94 -6.73 -25.99 -6.18
C GLY A 94 -7.90 -26.91 -6.54
N ARG A 95 -7.60 -28.16 -6.94
CA ARG A 95 -8.56 -29.25 -6.84
C ARG A 95 -9.01 -29.27 -5.39
N LEU A 96 -10.24 -28.82 -5.18
CA LEU A 96 -11.07 -29.26 -4.08
C LEU A 96 -11.15 -30.78 -4.20
N GLU A 97 -10.16 -31.49 -3.65
CA GLU A 97 -10.35 -32.87 -3.22
C GLU A 97 -11.36 -32.79 -2.09
N VAL A 98 -12.65 -32.80 -2.48
CA VAL A 98 -13.75 -33.09 -1.58
C VAL A 98 -13.50 -34.52 -1.12
N ALA A 99 -12.82 -34.65 0.01
CA ALA A 99 -12.73 -35.89 0.75
C ALA A 99 -14.14 -36.25 1.22
N THR A 100 -14.88 -36.96 0.36
CA THR A 100 -16.13 -37.61 0.71
C THR A 100 -15.80 -38.75 1.67
N TRP A 101 -15.77 -38.44 2.97
CA TRP A 101 -15.81 -39.42 4.04
C TRP A 101 -17.18 -39.38 4.72
N ALA A 102 -17.68 -40.59 5.03
CA ALA A 102 -18.98 -40.97 5.60
C ALA A 102 -20.13 -41.08 4.56
N ALA A 103 -20.71 -42.26 4.29
CA ALA A 103 -21.08 -43.29 5.25
C ALA A 103 -20.86 -44.71 4.72
N SER A 104 -20.05 -45.48 5.44
CA SER A 104 -20.24 -46.91 5.63
C SER A 104 -20.59 -47.12 7.10
N GLY A 105 -21.67 -47.85 7.37
CA GLY A 105 -22.18 -48.18 8.71
C GLY A 105 -23.54 -47.51 8.97
N SER A 106 -24.65 -48.22 9.15
CA SER A 106 -24.91 -49.65 9.33
C SER A 106 -26.30 -49.99 8.81
#